data_AF-A0A520W5K2-F1
#
_entry.id   AF-A0A520W5K2-F1
#
_cell.length_a   1.000
_cell.length_b   1.000
_cell.length_c   1.000
_cell.angle_alpha   90.00
_cell.angle_beta   90.00
_cell.angle_gamma   90.00
#
_symmetry.space_group_name_H-M   'P 1'
#
loop_
_entity.id
_entity.type
_entity.pdbx_description
1 polymer ?
#
loop_
_entity_poly.entity_id
_entity_poly.type
_entity_poly.pdbx_seq_one_letter_code
_entity_poly.pdbx_strand_id
1 'polypeptide(L)'
;MAKEFTYRQSFEADPATVFAMLRDPEYVQVKCAATGSLETTVEVNATPHDAVTITSTRVLPADVPAPAKKFVGETISATETQEWSAASPDGSRTADVSVDFSGPLSFSGSLSLTPAT
;
A
#
# COMPACT_ATOMS: atom_id res chain seq x y z
N MET A 1 12.92 -12.23 14.45
CA MET A 1 11.57 -12.10 15.04
C MET A 1 10.75 -11.26 14.08
N ALA A 2 9.56 -11.72 13.69
CA ALA A 2 8.61 -10.87 12.96
C ALA A 2 8.16 -9.73 13.90
N LYS A 3 8.06 -8.51 13.38
CA LYS A 3 7.51 -7.37 14.12
C LYS A 3 6.12 -7.11 13.58
N GLU A 4 5.15 -7.06 14.48
CA GLU A 4 3.78 -6.64 14.19
C GLU A 4 3.62 -5.17 14.59
N PHE A 5 2.85 -4.42 13.82
CA PHE A 5 2.42 -3.09 14.20
C PHE A 5 0.99 -2.84 13.72
N THR A 6 0.27 -2.02 14.48
CA THR A 6 -1.08 -1.59 14.14
C THR A 6 -1.12 -0.07 14.18
N TYR A 7 -1.72 0.55 13.17
CA TYR A 7 -1.86 1.99 13.07
C TYR A 7 -3.30 2.35 12.68
N ARG A 8 -3.81 3.48 13.18
CA ARG A 8 -5.11 4.02 12.83
C ARG A 8 -4.97 5.48 12.41
N GLN A 9 -5.60 5.82 11.30
CA GLN A 9 -5.72 7.18 10.77
C GLN A 9 -7.20 7.57 10.70
N SER A 10 -7.48 8.86 10.83
CA SER A 10 -8.83 9.41 10.64
C SER A 10 -8.81 10.41 9.50
N PHE A 11 -9.88 10.43 8.71
CA PHE A 11 -10.11 11.37 7.61
C PHE A 11 -11.42 12.10 7.86
N GLU A 12 -11.46 13.41 7.56
CA GLU A 12 -12.69 14.21 7.65
C GLU A 12 -13.56 14.03 6.39
N ALA A 13 -13.83 12.77 6.03
CA ALA A 13 -14.62 12.39 4.86
C ALA A 13 -15.27 11.02 5.07
N ASP A 14 -16.34 10.73 4.32
CA ASP A 14 -17.00 9.43 4.35
C ASP A 14 -16.12 8.33 3.69
N PRO A 15 -16.37 7.03 3.98
CA PRO A 15 -15.58 5.94 3.42
C PRO A 15 -15.54 5.89 1.89
N ALA A 16 -16.60 6.26 1.18
CA ALA A 16 -16.61 6.24 -0.28
C ALA A 16 -15.67 7.31 -0.85
N THR A 17 -15.68 8.51 -0.26
CA THR A 17 -14.76 9.61 -0.60
C THR A 17 -13.31 9.24 -0.30
N VAL A 18 -13.03 8.66 0.88
CA VAL A 18 -11.67 8.22 1.24
C VAL A 18 -11.21 7.10 0.30
N PHE A 19 -12.08 6.14 -0.02
CA PHE A 19 -11.71 5.04 -0.91
C PHE A 19 -11.43 5.52 -2.34
N ALA A 20 -12.19 6.50 -2.84
CA ALA A 20 -11.93 7.14 -4.12
C ALA A 20 -10.52 7.74 -4.18
N MET A 21 -10.08 8.40 -3.10
CA MET A 21 -8.70 8.89 -2.95
C MET A 21 -7.68 7.75 -2.86
N LEU A 22 -7.93 6.72 -2.05
CA LEU A 22 -6.98 5.61 -1.87
C LEU A 22 -6.69 4.86 -3.17
N ARG A 23 -7.68 4.74 -4.07
CA ARG A 23 -7.55 4.10 -5.37
C ARG A 23 -7.14 5.06 -6.50
N ASP A 24 -6.95 6.34 -6.23
CA ASP A 24 -6.52 7.31 -7.23
C ASP A 24 -5.02 7.11 -7.52
N PRO A 25 -4.62 6.78 -8.77
CA PRO A 25 -3.21 6.61 -9.12
C PRO A 25 -2.34 7.82 -8.78
N GLU A 26 -2.86 9.06 -8.89
CA GLU A 26 -2.10 10.27 -8.56
C GLU A 26 -1.84 10.36 -7.06
N TYR A 27 -2.85 10.08 -6.22
CA TYR A 27 -2.67 10.02 -4.77
C TYR A 27 -1.66 8.94 -4.36
N VAL A 28 -1.72 7.76 -4.98
CA VAL A 28 -0.76 6.68 -4.70
C VAL A 28 0.66 7.12 -5.07
N GLN A 29 0.87 7.78 -6.21
CA GLN A 29 2.18 8.32 -6.58
C GLN A 29 2.70 9.34 -5.55
N VAL A 30 1.85 10.28 -5.13
CA VAL A 30 2.21 11.29 -4.11
C VAL A 30 2.57 10.62 -2.79
N LYS A 31 1.78 9.64 -2.34
CA LYS A 31 2.04 8.85 -1.11
C LYS A 31 3.38 8.11 -1.18
N CYS A 32 3.70 7.49 -2.31
CA CYS A 32 4.95 6.78 -2.51
C CYS A 32 6.16 7.74 -2.51
N ALA A 33 6.06 8.87 -3.22
CA ALA A 33 7.10 9.89 -3.24
C ALA A 33 7.35 10.48 -1.83
N ALA A 34 6.28 10.82 -1.10
CA ALA A 34 6.36 11.33 0.27
C ALA A 34 7.02 10.35 1.27
N THR A 35 7.03 9.06 0.94
CA THR A 35 7.67 8.01 1.74
C THR A 35 9.00 7.54 1.16
N GLY A 36 9.62 8.35 0.30
CA GLY A 36 11.01 8.17 -0.15
C GLY A 36 11.19 7.38 -1.45
N SER A 37 10.13 7.15 -2.23
CA SER A 37 10.27 6.51 -3.53
C SER A 37 10.99 7.42 -4.53
N LEU A 38 11.99 6.88 -5.22
CA LEU A 38 12.70 7.54 -6.34
C LEU A 38 11.89 7.43 -7.63
N GLU A 39 11.27 6.27 -7.83
CA GLU A 39 10.38 5.97 -8.95
C GLU A 39 9.16 5.21 -8.42
N THR A 40 8.01 5.39 -9.06
CA THR A 40 6.78 4.68 -8.69
C THR A 40 5.96 4.37 -9.94
N THR A 41 5.56 3.11 -10.07
CA THR A 41 4.48 2.70 -10.98
C THR A 41 3.25 2.35 -10.17
N VAL A 42 2.07 2.64 -10.72
CA VAL A 42 0.78 2.37 -10.07
C VAL A 42 -0.16 1.74 -11.08
N GLU A 43 -0.83 0.68 -10.66
CA GLU A 43 -1.89 0.02 -11.40
C GLU A 43 -3.11 -0.13 -10.49
N VAL A 44 -4.29 0.22 -11.01
CA VAL A 44 -5.56 0.13 -10.28
C VAL A 44 -6.55 -0.64 -11.14
N ASN A 45 -6.90 -1.84 -10.67
CA ASN A 45 -7.79 -2.75 -11.36
C ASN A 45 -9.10 -2.86 -10.60
N ALA A 46 -10.18 -2.33 -11.18
CA ALA A 46 -11.53 -2.55 -10.66
C ALA A 46 -12.14 -3.82 -11.26
N THR A 47 -12.69 -4.67 -10.40
CA THR A 47 -13.42 -5.88 -10.81
C THR A 47 -14.91 -5.57 -11.02
N PRO A 48 -15.68 -6.44 -11.70
CA PRO A 48 -17.11 -6.25 -11.92
C PRO A 48 -17.97 -6.15 -10.65
N HIS A 49 -17.45 -6.62 -9.51
CA HIS A 49 -18.15 -6.61 -8.23
C HIS A 49 -17.74 -5.46 -7.31
N ASP A 50 -17.13 -4.41 -7.87
CA ASP A 50 -16.64 -3.23 -7.12
C ASP A 50 -15.52 -3.54 -6.11
N ALA A 51 -14.97 -4.76 -6.11
CA ALA A 51 -13.68 -5.04 -5.52
C ALA A 51 -12.57 -4.41 -6.37
N VAL A 52 -11.50 -3.93 -5.74
CA VAL A 52 -10.42 -3.19 -6.41
C VAL A 52 -9.07 -3.72 -5.95
N THR A 53 -8.19 -4.01 -6.90
CA THR A 53 -6.79 -4.29 -6.62
C THR A 53 -5.95 -3.06 -6.94
N ILE A 54 -5.19 -2.59 -5.96
CA ILE A 54 -4.23 -1.49 -6.12
C ILE A 54 -2.84 -2.08 -6.00
N THR A 55 -2.04 -1.95 -7.05
CA THR A 55 -0.64 -2.39 -7.07
C THR A 55 0.25 -1.17 -7.24
N SER A 56 1.26 -1.04 -6.39
CA SER A 56 2.30 -0.01 -6.55
C SER A 56 3.68 -0.63 -6.45
N THR A 57 4.55 -0.35 -7.43
CA THR A 57 5.95 -0.75 -7.39
C THR A 57 6.81 0.49 -7.20
N ARG A 58 7.70 0.42 -6.22
CA ARG A 58 8.51 1.53 -5.74
C ARG A 58 9.99 1.19 -5.82
N VAL A 59 10.80 2.13 -6.29
CA VAL A 59 12.26 2.06 -6.15
C VAL A 59 12.67 2.93 -4.97
N LEU A 60 13.26 2.32 -3.94
CA LEU A 60 13.68 2.99 -2.71
C LEU A 60 15.20 3.03 -2.62
N PRO A 61 15.79 4.10 -2.05
CA PRO A 61 17.21 4.10 -1.76
C PRO A 61 17.53 3.00 -0.74
N ALA A 62 18.57 2.21 -0.99
CA ALA A 62 19.03 1.18 -0.06
C ALA A 62 19.87 1.81 1.07
N ASP A 63 19.21 2.55 1.97
CA ASP A 63 19.87 3.03 3.20
C ASP A 63 19.90 1.91 4.26
N VAL A 64 20.56 0.82 3.89
CA VAL A 64 20.74 -0.36 4.74
C VAL A 64 22.16 -0.39 5.32
N PRO A 65 22.35 -0.99 6.51
CA PRO A 65 23.67 -1.17 7.08
C PRO A 65 24.64 -1.82 6.08
N ALA A 66 25.92 -1.45 6.13
CA ALA A 66 26.94 -1.89 5.16
C ALA A 66 26.96 -3.42 4.86
N PRO A 67 26.71 -4.33 5.83
CA PRO A 67 26.62 -5.76 5.55
C PRO A 67 25.48 -6.15 4.59
N ALA A 68 24.35 -5.43 4.63
CA ALA A 68 23.17 -5.72 3.82
C ALA A 68 23.27 -5.16 2.39
N LYS A 69 24.08 -4.10 2.16
CA LYS A 69 24.28 -3.50 0.82
C LYS A 69 24.71 -4.50 -0.25
N LYS A 70 25.43 -5.56 0.13
CA LYS A 70 25.88 -6.62 -0.79
C LYS A 70 24.74 -7.46 -1.37
N PHE A 71 23.57 -7.50 -0.72
CA PHE A 71 22.44 -8.32 -1.13
C PHE A 71 21.39 -7.53 -1.90
N VAL A 72 21.25 -6.24 -1.64
CA VAL A 72 20.20 -5.39 -2.23
C VAL A 72 20.71 -4.40 -3.28
N GLY A 73 22.03 -4.16 -3.35
CA GLY A 73 22.59 -3.12 -4.23
C GLY A 73 22.36 -1.70 -3.70
N GLU A 74 22.27 -0.72 -4.60
CA GLU A 74 22.06 0.70 -4.25
C GLU A 74 20.59 1.06 -4.03
N THR A 75 19.66 0.23 -4.51
CA THR A 75 18.22 0.46 -4.42
C THR A 75 17.47 -0.83 -4.09
N ILE A 76 16.36 -0.71 -3.38
CA ILE A 76 15.43 -1.81 -3.11
C ILE A 76 14.15 -1.56 -3.91
N SER A 77 13.71 -2.56 -4.66
CA SER A 77 12.36 -2.54 -5.23
C SER A 77 11.37 -3.08 -4.21
N ALA A 78 10.22 -2.44 -4.05
CA ALA A 78 9.11 -2.89 -3.21
C ALA A 78 7.82 -2.86 -4.03
N THR A 79 7.14 -3.99 -4.13
CA THR A 79 5.82 -4.09 -4.76
C THR A 79 4.78 -4.32 -3.68
N GLU A 80 3.91 -3.34 -3.48
CA GLU A 80 2.75 -3.43 -2.59
C GLU A 80 1.51 -3.76 -3.40
N THR A 81 0.76 -4.78 -2.96
CA THR A 81 -0.54 -5.16 -3.53
C THR A 81 -1.59 -5.07 -2.44
N GLN A 82 -2.68 -4.35 -2.72
CA GLN A 82 -3.84 -4.24 -1.84
C GLN A 82 -5.07 -4.79 -2.56
N GLU A 83 -5.69 -5.82 -2.00
CA GLU A 83 -6.90 -6.46 -2.55
C GLU A 83 -8.12 -6.03 -1.75
N TRP A 84 -8.78 -4.96 -2.18
CA TRP A 84 -9.93 -4.39 -1.47
C TRP A 84 -11.23 -5.10 -1.84
N SER A 85 -12.02 -5.43 -0.81
CA SER A 85 -13.39 -5.93 -0.95
C SER A 85 -14.30 -4.92 -1.66
N ALA A 86 -15.45 -5.39 -2.15
CA ALA A 86 -16.57 -4.54 -2.52
C ALA A 86 -17.00 -3.65 -1.33
N ALA A 87 -17.63 -2.51 -1.62
CA ALA A 87 -18.23 -1.69 -0.58
C ALA A 87 -19.38 -2.42 0.13
N SER A 88 -19.38 -2.36 1.45
CA SER A 88 -20.56 -2.66 2.27
C SER A 88 -21.60 -1.53 2.17
N PRO A 89 -22.85 -1.73 2.63
CA PRO A 89 -23.90 -0.68 2.57
C PRO A 89 -23.56 0.64 3.27
N ASP A 90 -22.68 0.60 4.28
CA ASP A 90 -22.17 1.78 5.01
C ASP A 90 -20.89 2.38 4.37
N GLY A 91 -20.48 1.87 3.21
CA GLY A 91 -19.26 2.24 2.50
C GLY A 91 -17.98 1.60 3.05
N SER A 92 -18.06 0.80 4.11
CA SER A 92 -16.88 0.14 4.68
C SER A 92 -16.27 -0.90 3.74
N ARG A 93 -14.95 -1.08 3.84
CA ARG A 93 -14.18 -2.05 3.07
C ARG A 93 -13.06 -2.66 3.90
N THR A 94 -12.65 -3.86 3.54
CA THR A 94 -11.44 -4.51 4.05
C THR A 94 -10.49 -4.79 2.89
N ALA A 95 -9.20 -4.94 3.17
CA ALA A 95 -8.25 -5.45 2.21
C ALA A 95 -7.24 -6.40 2.84
N ASP A 96 -6.82 -7.39 2.07
CA ASP A 96 -5.54 -8.04 2.28
C ASP A 96 -4.45 -7.19 1.64
N VAL A 97 -3.31 -7.05 2.32
CA VAL A 97 -2.15 -6.33 1.80
C VAL A 97 -0.91 -7.20 1.88
N SER A 98 -0.12 -7.19 0.81
CA SER A 98 1.21 -7.78 0.78
C SER A 98 2.23 -6.78 0.24
N VAL A 99 3.47 -6.89 0.69
CA VAL A 99 4.61 -6.17 0.14
C VAL A 99 5.75 -7.15 -0.09
N ASP A 100 6.18 -7.26 -1.34
CA ASP A 100 7.32 -8.06 -1.76
C ASP A 100 8.50 -7.16 -2.11
N PHE A 101 9.67 -7.49 -1.59
CA PHE A 101 10.89 -6.73 -1.84
C PHE A 101 11.83 -7.51 -2.77
N SER A 102 12.71 -6.81 -3.49
CA SER A 102 13.78 -7.46 -4.27
C SER A 102 14.82 -8.20 -3.42
N GLY A 103 14.74 -8.09 -2.09
CA GLY A 103 15.55 -8.84 -1.12
C GLY A 103 14.74 -9.88 -0.34
N PRO A 104 15.35 -10.61 0.62
CA PRO A 104 14.69 -11.68 1.37
C PRO A 104 13.80 -11.14 2.51
N LEU A 105 12.89 -10.22 2.17
CA LEU A 105 11.94 -9.61 3.07
C LEU A 105 10.57 -9.59 2.38
N SER A 106 9.52 -9.90 3.13
CA SER A 106 8.15 -9.64 2.74
C SER A 106 7.34 -9.20 3.94
N PHE A 107 6.22 -8.54 3.68
CA PHE A 107 5.23 -8.16 4.67
C PHE A 107 3.85 -8.59 4.16
N SER A 108 2.99 -9.00 5.09
CA SER A 108 1.57 -9.17 4.83
C SER A 108 0.76 -8.66 6.01
N GLY A 109 -0.48 -8.27 5.75
CA GLY A 109 -1.39 -7.76 6.76
C GLY A 109 -2.79 -7.56 6.21
N SER A 110 -3.60 -6.83 6.97
CA SER A 110 -4.95 -6.43 6.57
C SER A 110 -5.19 -4.95 6.82
N LEU A 111 -6.07 -4.35 6.02
CA LEU A 111 -6.55 -2.99 6.15
C LEU A 111 -8.06 -3.00 6.38
N SER A 112 -8.54 -2.01 7.12
CA SER A 112 -9.98 -1.74 7.26
C SER A 112 -10.23 -0.25 7.09
N LEU A 113 -11.23 0.07 6.28
CA LEU A 113 -11.78 1.41 6.10
C LEU A 113 -13.22 1.37 6.59
N THR A 114 -13.50 2.09 7.67
CA THR A 114 -14.84 2.13 8.28
C THR A 114 -15.25 3.58 8.53
N PRO A 115 -16.55 3.88 8.63
CA PRO A 115 -17.01 5.17 9.14
C PRO A 115 -16.32 5.52 10.47
N ALA A 116 -16.01 6.79 10.65
CA ALA A 116 -15.58 7.29 11.96
C ALA A 116 -16.74 7.13 12.95
N THR A 117 -16.43 6.67 14.16
CA THR A 117 -17.38 6.60 15.28
C THR A 117 -17.22 7.84 16.15
#